data_AF-A0A2T0UFM8-F1
#
_entry.id   AF-A0A2T0UFM8-F1
#
_cell.length_a   1.000
_cell.length_b   1.000
_cell.length_c   1.000
_cell.angle_alpha   90.00
_cell.angle_beta   90.00
_cell.angle_gamma   90.00
#
_symmetry.space_group_name_H-M   'P 1'
#
loop_
_entity.id
_entity.type
_entity.pdbx_description
1 polymer ?
#
loop_
_entity_poly.entity_id
_entity_poly.type
_entity_poly.pdbx_seq_one_letter_code
_entity_poly.pdbx_strand_id
1 'polypeptide(L)'
;MTERYDRLPRTRIWNMIFFERMALAADLARIAPEAWETPSLCEGLTVREVLAHLTAGASLNLRQWMRGVIECRFDFDAQVHLQLRRHLGATWEETLEGFDRVDGSTTKAIPLKALLGETVVHGEDIRRPLGIRHDYAVATVTALAEYYRRSNFVVVAGKRAKGLRLEAADGPFAAGAGPLVQGRTIALIMAMTGRNAYCDELEGDGVPILRERCESM
;
A
#
# COMPACT_ATOMS: atom_id res chain seq x y z
N MET A 1 12.74 -2.06 -26.39
CA MET A 1 11.30 -1.75 -26.31
C MET A 1 10.96 -1.48 -24.86
N THR A 2 10.85 -0.22 -24.45
CA THR A 2 10.49 0.14 -23.07
C THR A 2 9.03 -0.22 -22.85
N GLU A 3 8.76 -1.18 -21.98
CA GLU A 3 7.40 -1.56 -21.61
C GLU A 3 6.69 -0.32 -21.01
N ARG A 4 5.53 0.07 -21.58
CA ARG A 4 4.79 1.24 -21.09
C ARG A 4 3.94 0.85 -19.88
N TYR A 5 4.52 0.93 -18.69
CA TYR A 5 3.85 0.67 -17.41
C TYR A 5 2.66 1.62 -17.14
N ASP A 6 2.60 2.77 -17.82
CA ASP A 6 1.48 3.70 -17.75
C ASP A 6 0.16 3.11 -18.30
N ARG A 7 0.19 2.13 -19.21
CA ARG A 7 -1.00 1.55 -19.88
C ARG A 7 -1.09 0.02 -19.78
N LEU A 8 -0.90 -0.53 -18.58
CA LEU A 8 -1.12 -1.96 -18.36
C LEU A 8 -2.60 -2.34 -18.54
N PRO A 9 -2.90 -3.48 -19.21
CA PRO A 9 -4.25 -4.03 -19.27
C PRO A 9 -4.82 -4.30 -17.87
N ARG A 10 -6.13 -4.15 -17.71
CA ARG A 10 -6.83 -4.39 -16.44
C ARG A 10 -6.55 -5.79 -15.87
N THR A 11 -6.53 -6.80 -16.73
CA THR A 11 -6.22 -8.20 -16.36
C THR A 11 -4.84 -8.32 -15.73
N ARG A 12 -3.84 -7.62 -16.27
CA ARG A 12 -2.48 -7.63 -15.72
C ARG A 12 -2.40 -6.97 -14.34
N ILE A 13 -3.12 -5.86 -14.12
CA ILE A 13 -3.16 -5.21 -12.81
C ILE A 13 -3.89 -6.10 -11.79
N TRP A 14 -4.97 -6.78 -12.18
CA TRP A 14 -5.62 -7.77 -11.30
C TRP A 14 -4.71 -8.91 -10.91
N ASN A 15 -3.97 -9.49 -11.87
CA ASN A 15 -3.01 -10.56 -11.57
C ASN A 15 -1.93 -10.09 -10.58
N MET A 16 -1.47 -8.84 -10.69
CA MET A 16 -0.57 -8.25 -9.69
C MET A 16 -1.24 -8.18 -8.31
N ILE A 17 -2.47 -7.67 -8.22
CA ILE A 17 -3.21 -7.59 -6.94
C ILE A 17 -3.37 -8.98 -6.30
N PHE A 18 -3.79 -9.98 -7.09
CA PHE A 18 -3.99 -11.34 -6.58
C PHE A 18 -2.68 -11.94 -6.08
N PHE A 19 -1.60 -11.80 -6.85
CA PHE A 19 -0.29 -12.29 -6.45
C PHE A 19 0.17 -11.66 -5.13
N GLU A 20 0.05 -10.34 -4.98
CA GLU A 20 0.47 -9.65 -3.76
C GLU A 20 -0.38 -10.00 -2.54
N ARG A 21 -1.70 -10.23 -2.71
CA ARG A 21 -2.57 -10.72 -1.64
C ARG A 21 -2.17 -12.13 -1.19
N MET A 22 -2.02 -13.05 -2.14
CA MET A 22 -1.61 -14.43 -1.84
C MET A 22 -0.23 -14.47 -1.17
N ALA A 23 0.71 -13.65 -1.63
CA ALA A 23 2.03 -13.54 -1.02
C ALA A 23 1.95 -13.03 0.42
N LEU A 24 1.13 -12.01 0.69
CA LEU A 24 0.95 -11.49 2.05
C LEU A 24 0.31 -12.53 2.98
N ALA A 25 -0.74 -13.23 2.52
CA ALA A 25 -1.35 -14.32 3.26
C ALA A 25 -0.31 -15.42 3.60
N ALA A 26 0.50 -15.81 2.61
CA ALA A 26 1.55 -16.81 2.80
C ALA A 26 2.67 -16.35 3.77
N ASP A 27 2.97 -15.06 3.84
CA ASP A 27 3.88 -14.49 4.85
C ASP A 27 3.28 -14.58 6.25
N LEU A 28 2.01 -14.20 6.40
CA LEU A 28 1.32 -14.15 7.69
C LEU A 28 0.92 -15.53 8.24
N ALA A 29 0.75 -16.53 7.39
CA ALA A 29 0.52 -17.91 7.83
C ALA A 29 1.70 -18.51 8.62
N ARG A 30 2.88 -17.86 8.60
CA ARG A 30 4.13 -18.35 9.22
C ARG A 30 4.57 -17.54 10.44
N ILE A 31 3.88 -16.46 10.80
CA ILE A 31 4.28 -15.63 11.95
C ILE A 31 3.77 -16.21 13.26
N ALA A 32 4.46 -15.89 14.36
CA ALA A 32 4.01 -16.29 15.69
C ALA A 32 2.71 -15.57 16.07
N PRO A 33 1.82 -16.19 16.87
CA PRO A 33 0.56 -15.58 17.33
C PRO A 33 0.74 -14.18 17.93
N GLU A 34 1.80 -13.97 18.70
CA GLU A 34 2.07 -12.70 19.39
C GLU A 34 2.42 -11.58 18.41
N ALA A 35 2.97 -11.92 17.24
CA ALA A 35 3.39 -10.96 16.23
C ALA A 35 2.20 -10.26 15.54
N TRP A 36 1.00 -10.81 15.62
CA TRP A 36 -0.23 -10.20 15.08
C TRP A 36 -0.63 -8.89 15.78
N GLU A 37 -0.21 -8.73 17.04
CA GLU A 37 -0.43 -7.51 17.84
C GLU A 37 0.71 -6.48 17.69
N THR A 38 1.70 -6.76 16.82
CA THR A 38 2.78 -5.81 16.51
C THR A 38 2.19 -4.52 15.92
N PRO A 39 2.59 -3.34 16.42
CA PRO A 39 2.23 -2.08 15.78
C PRO A 39 2.66 -2.05 14.31
N SER A 40 1.74 -1.70 13.42
CA SER A 40 2.02 -1.54 11.99
C SER A 40 2.65 -0.17 11.71
N LEU A 41 3.02 0.11 10.45
CA LEU A 41 3.37 1.48 10.05
C LEU A 41 2.14 2.39 9.88
N CYS A 42 0.93 1.84 9.92
CA CYS A 42 -0.29 2.65 10.07
C CYS A 42 -0.46 3.01 11.55
N GLU A 43 -0.33 4.30 11.86
CA GLU A 43 -0.43 4.81 13.23
C GLU A 43 -1.72 4.33 13.90
N GLY A 44 -1.58 3.78 15.12
CA GLY A 44 -2.70 3.29 15.91
C GLY A 44 -3.29 1.94 15.48
N LEU A 45 -2.75 1.29 14.44
CA LEU A 45 -3.21 -0.02 13.98
C LEU A 45 -2.14 -1.10 14.15
N THR A 46 -2.55 -2.26 14.63
CA THR A 46 -1.76 -3.49 14.64
C THR A 46 -1.68 -4.14 13.25
N VAL A 47 -0.75 -5.07 13.06
CA VAL A 47 -0.67 -5.93 11.88
C VAL A 47 -2.02 -6.58 11.57
N ARG A 48 -2.70 -7.13 12.59
CA ARG A 48 -4.00 -7.78 12.43
C ARG A 48 -5.07 -6.82 11.90
N GLU A 49 -5.11 -5.60 12.42
CA GLU A 49 -6.07 -4.58 11.98
C GLU A 49 -5.80 -4.09 10.56
N VAL A 50 -4.54 -3.95 10.15
CA VAL A 50 -4.22 -3.61 8.76
C VAL A 50 -4.65 -4.73 7.80
N LEU A 51 -4.53 -6.01 8.20
CA LEU A 51 -5.05 -7.11 7.38
C LEU A 51 -6.59 -7.07 7.26
N ALA A 52 -7.28 -6.76 8.36
CA ALA A 52 -8.73 -6.56 8.35
C ALA A 52 -9.13 -5.38 7.43
N HIS A 53 -8.36 -4.29 7.42
CA HIS A 53 -8.56 -3.17 6.51
C HIS A 53 -8.43 -3.59 5.03
N LEU A 54 -7.38 -4.34 4.69
CA LEU A 54 -7.19 -4.88 3.34
C LEU A 54 -8.35 -5.80 2.93
N THR A 55 -8.84 -6.62 3.86
CA THR A 55 -10.02 -7.48 3.66
C THR A 55 -11.26 -6.65 3.33
N ALA A 56 -11.51 -5.57 4.06
CA ALA A 56 -12.61 -4.65 3.77
C ALA A 56 -12.49 -4.00 2.38
N GLY A 57 -11.29 -3.55 2.01
CA GLY A 57 -11.01 -2.98 0.68
C GLY A 57 -11.28 -3.97 -0.47
N ALA A 58 -11.06 -5.26 -0.23
CA ALA A 58 -11.35 -6.34 -1.17
C ALA A 58 -12.82 -6.85 -1.12
N SER A 59 -13.60 -6.44 -0.13
CA SER A 59 -14.99 -6.89 0.08
C SER A 59 -16.05 -5.88 -0.34
N LEU A 60 -15.71 -4.58 -0.37
CA LEU A 60 -16.66 -3.51 -0.57
C LEU A 60 -16.61 -2.94 -1.98
N ASN A 61 -17.74 -3.05 -2.69
CA ASN A 61 -17.96 -2.25 -3.90
C ASN A 61 -18.35 -0.81 -3.52
N LEU A 62 -18.30 0.10 -4.49
CA LEU A 62 -18.60 1.52 -4.27
C LEU A 62 -19.95 1.76 -3.57
N ARG A 63 -20.99 0.98 -3.89
CA ARG A 63 -22.32 1.14 -3.27
C ARG A 63 -22.31 0.72 -1.80
N GLN A 64 -21.66 -0.39 -1.48
CA GLN A 64 -21.54 -0.87 -0.10
C GLN A 64 -20.67 0.07 0.74
N TRP A 65 -19.60 0.61 0.16
CA TRP A 65 -18.78 1.63 0.80
C TRP A 65 -19.59 2.89 1.11
N MET A 66 -20.36 3.42 0.14
CA MET A 66 -21.26 4.57 0.32
C MET A 66 -22.33 4.32 1.38
N ARG A 67 -22.86 3.09 1.49
CA ARG A 67 -23.80 2.73 2.56
C ARG A 67 -23.16 2.90 3.94
N GLY A 68 -21.89 2.49 4.09
CA GLY A 68 -21.12 2.70 5.32
C GLY A 68 -20.90 4.17 5.63
N VAL A 69 -20.59 5.00 4.63
CA VAL A 69 -20.46 6.45 4.81
C VAL A 69 -21.75 7.08 5.34
N ILE A 70 -22.90 6.67 4.81
CA ILE A 70 -24.22 7.15 5.27
C ILE A 70 -24.52 6.66 6.70
N GLU A 71 -24.23 5.39 6.99
CA GLU A 71 -24.39 4.78 8.34
C GLU A 71 -23.56 5.53 9.39
N CYS A 72 -22.34 5.93 9.02
CA CYS A 72 -21.44 6.71 9.85
C CYS A 72 -21.65 8.23 9.75
N ARG A 73 -22.75 8.70 9.12
CA ARG A 73 -23.09 10.13 9.03
C ARG A 73 -21.96 11.00 8.44
N PHE A 74 -21.26 10.48 7.43
CA PHE A 74 -20.12 11.12 6.76
C PHE A 74 -18.87 11.29 7.62
N ASP A 75 -18.81 10.64 8.78
CA ASP A 75 -17.58 10.48 9.57
C ASP A 75 -16.75 9.33 8.99
N PHE A 76 -15.64 9.67 8.35
CA PHE A 76 -14.77 8.71 7.68
C PHE A 76 -13.95 7.88 8.66
N ASP A 77 -13.58 8.44 9.82
CA ASP A 77 -12.86 7.70 10.85
C ASP A 77 -13.79 6.65 11.46
N ALA A 78 -15.03 7.05 11.78
CA ALA A 78 -16.05 6.11 12.23
C ALA A 78 -16.35 5.02 11.18
N GLN A 79 -16.30 5.37 9.88
CA GLN A 79 -16.48 4.41 8.79
C GLN A 79 -15.32 3.41 8.74
N VAL A 80 -14.07 3.85 8.85
CA VAL A 80 -12.90 2.97 8.90
C VAL A 80 -12.99 2.05 10.11
N HIS A 81 -13.27 2.58 11.30
CA HIS A 81 -13.46 1.78 12.51
C HIS A 81 -14.62 0.79 12.39
N LEU A 82 -15.69 1.13 11.68
CA LEU A 82 -16.80 0.21 11.42
C LEU A 82 -16.36 -0.94 10.52
N GLN A 83 -15.63 -0.66 9.43
CA GLN A 83 -15.17 -1.72 8.53
C GLN A 83 -14.10 -2.60 9.17
N LEU A 84 -13.16 -2.01 9.92
CA LEU A 84 -12.21 -2.76 10.74
C LEU A 84 -12.94 -3.75 11.64
N ARG A 85 -13.92 -3.28 12.44
CA ARG A 85 -14.71 -4.16 13.31
C ARG A 85 -15.48 -5.27 12.58
N ARG A 86 -15.91 -5.05 11.33
CA ARG A 86 -16.64 -6.05 10.53
C ARG A 86 -15.73 -7.13 9.94
N HIS A 87 -14.45 -6.83 9.76
CA HIS A 87 -13.48 -7.71 9.10
C HIS A 87 -12.38 -8.22 10.03
N LEU A 88 -12.29 -7.69 11.24
CA LEU A 88 -11.42 -8.18 12.30
C LEU A 88 -12.07 -9.41 12.93
N GLY A 89 -11.42 -10.57 12.79
CA GLY A 89 -11.86 -11.81 13.42
C GLY A 89 -11.66 -11.76 14.94
N ALA A 90 -12.38 -12.61 15.67
CA ALA A 90 -12.19 -12.74 17.12
C ALA A 90 -10.75 -13.19 17.45
N THR A 91 -10.15 -14.00 16.56
CA THR A 91 -8.75 -14.41 16.62
C THR A 91 -7.96 -13.93 15.41
N TRP A 92 -6.64 -14.12 15.44
CA TRP A 92 -5.79 -13.83 14.29
C TRP A 92 -6.01 -14.83 13.14
N GLU A 93 -6.31 -16.10 13.45
CA GLU A 93 -6.66 -17.13 12.48
C GLU A 93 -7.92 -16.75 11.71
N GLU A 94 -8.98 -16.31 12.41
CA GLU A 94 -10.22 -15.88 11.77
C GLU A 94 -10.00 -14.64 10.88
N THR A 95 -9.09 -13.75 11.28
CA THR A 95 -8.72 -12.58 10.47
C THR A 95 -7.98 -12.99 9.20
N LEU A 96 -7.02 -13.91 9.31
CA LEU A 96 -6.29 -14.46 8.17
C LEU A 96 -7.23 -15.23 7.22
N GLU A 97 -8.10 -16.07 7.75
CA GLU A 97 -9.08 -16.82 6.97
C GLU A 97 -10.04 -15.86 6.23
N GLY A 98 -10.45 -14.77 6.89
CA GLY A 98 -11.23 -13.72 6.26
C GLY A 98 -10.54 -13.08 5.05
N PHE A 99 -9.22 -12.84 5.16
CA PHE A 99 -8.41 -12.32 4.07
C PHE A 99 -8.21 -13.33 2.93
N ASP A 100 -7.97 -14.61 3.27
CA ASP A 100 -7.84 -15.69 2.28
C ASP A 100 -9.10 -15.83 1.41
N ARG A 101 -10.29 -15.67 2.00
CA ARG A 101 -11.56 -15.73 1.25
C ARG A 101 -11.71 -14.63 0.19
N VAL A 102 -10.92 -13.56 0.25
CA VAL A 102 -11.00 -12.42 -0.68
C VAL A 102 -9.76 -12.28 -1.57
N ASP A 103 -8.84 -13.25 -1.56
CA ASP A 103 -7.59 -13.22 -2.33
C ASP A 103 -7.83 -12.98 -3.83
N GLY A 104 -8.78 -13.71 -4.44
CA GLY A 104 -9.22 -13.61 -5.83
C GLY A 104 -10.37 -12.63 -6.07
N SER A 105 -10.78 -11.85 -5.06
CA SER A 105 -11.89 -10.91 -5.18
C SER A 105 -11.56 -9.78 -6.17
N THR A 106 -12.45 -9.57 -7.14
CA THR A 106 -12.39 -8.42 -8.07
C THR A 106 -13.23 -7.22 -7.60
N THR A 107 -13.75 -7.29 -6.37
CA THR A 107 -14.52 -6.21 -5.78
C THR A 107 -13.62 -5.04 -5.41
N LYS A 108 -14.10 -3.81 -5.66
CA LYS A 108 -13.38 -2.58 -5.36
C LYS A 108 -14.29 -1.36 -5.31
N ALA A 109 -13.95 -0.38 -4.47
CA ALA A 109 -14.57 0.95 -4.44
C ALA A 109 -13.73 2.03 -5.15
N ILE A 110 -12.43 1.79 -5.36
CA ILE A 110 -11.46 2.77 -5.90
C ILE A 110 -10.93 2.38 -7.30
N PRO A 111 -10.19 3.26 -7.99
CA PRO A 111 -9.52 2.92 -9.24
C PRO A 111 -8.54 1.74 -9.09
N LEU A 112 -8.35 0.95 -10.16
CA LEU A 112 -7.62 -0.32 -10.07
C LEU A 112 -6.14 -0.17 -9.67
N LYS A 113 -5.46 0.85 -10.21
CA LYS A 113 -4.06 1.15 -9.81
C LYS A 113 -3.96 1.62 -8.36
N ALA A 114 -4.99 2.32 -7.87
CA ALA A 114 -5.04 2.71 -6.45
C ALA A 114 -5.18 1.47 -5.58
N LEU A 115 -6.03 0.50 -5.95
CA LEU A 115 -6.17 -0.77 -5.22
C LEU A 115 -4.89 -1.61 -5.20
N LEU A 116 -4.14 -1.64 -6.31
CA LEU A 116 -2.81 -2.26 -6.31
C LEU A 116 -1.87 -1.54 -5.32
N GLY A 117 -1.95 -0.22 -5.27
CA GLY A 117 -1.21 0.60 -4.33
C GLY A 117 -1.55 0.28 -2.88
N GLU A 118 -2.83 0.24 -2.52
CA GLU A 118 -3.30 -0.16 -1.19
C GLU A 118 -2.76 -1.55 -0.81
N THR A 119 -2.82 -2.51 -1.74
CA THR A 119 -2.36 -3.89 -1.50
C THR A 119 -0.86 -3.94 -1.19
N VAL A 120 -0.04 -3.23 -1.97
CA VAL A 120 1.42 -3.22 -1.80
C VAL A 120 1.85 -2.40 -0.60
N VAL A 121 1.33 -1.18 -0.45
CA VAL A 121 1.72 -0.24 0.62
C VAL A 121 1.32 -0.77 1.99
N HIS A 122 0.07 -1.25 2.15
CA HIS A 122 -0.34 -1.85 3.42
C HIS A 122 0.26 -3.23 3.66
N GLY A 123 0.63 -3.95 2.60
CA GLY A 123 1.48 -5.13 2.72
C GLY A 123 2.83 -4.79 3.36
N GLU A 124 3.47 -3.69 2.96
CA GLU A 124 4.70 -3.21 3.60
C GLU A 124 4.46 -2.62 5.01
N ASP A 125 3.32 -1.97 5.25
CA ASP A 125 2.95 -1.49 6.59
C ASP A 125 2.87 -2.65 7.61
N ILE A 126 2.61 -3.87 7.13
CA ILE A 126 2.64 -5.12 7.90
C ILE A 126 4.04 -5.74 7.92
N ARG A 127 4.66 -5.96 6.74
CA ARG A 127 5.91 -6.72 6.62
C ARG A 127 7.08 -6.05 7.31
N ARG A 128 7.17 -4.72 7.23
CA ARG A 128 8.31 -3.95 7.73
C ARG A 128 8.47 -4.07 9.25
N PRO A 129 7.43 -3.84 10.09
CA PRO A 129 7.52 -4.06 11.54
C PRO A 129 7.81 -5.52 11.93
N LEU A 130 7.40 -6.48 11.10
CA LEU A 130 7.68 -7.91 11.31
C LEU A 130 9.08 -8.35 10.86
N GLY A 131 9.87 -7.44 10.25
CA GLY A 131 11.18 -7.78 9.69
C GLY A 131 11.11 -8.67 8.44
N ILE A 132 9.94 -8.79 7.81
CA ILE A 132 9.72 -9.58 6.60
C ILE A 132 10.17 -8.74 5.40
N ARG A 133 10.99 -9.33 4.53
CA ARG A 133 11.35 -8.74 3.24
C ARG A 133 10.60 -9.45 2.12
N HIS A 134 9.98 -8.68 1.24
CA HIS A 134 9.29 -9.20 0.08
C HIS A 134 9.91 -8.66 -1.21
N ASP A 135 10.26 -9.57 -2.13
CA ASP A 135 10.81 -9.21 -3.44
C ASP A 135 9.67 -9.03 -4.46
N TYR A 136 9.24 -7.79 -4.60
CA TYR A 136 8.22 -7.41 -5.57
C TYR A 136 8.72 -7.57 -7.01
N ALA A 137 7.83 -8.01 -7.90
CA ALA A 137 8.13 -7.99 -9.32
C ALA A 137 8.40 -6.55 -9.81
N VAL A 138 9.52 -6.34 -10.51
CA VAL A 138 9.94 -5.01 -11.03
C VAL A 138 8.81 -4.32 -11.80
N ALA A 139 8.02 -5.08 -12.56
CA ALA A 139 6.88 -4.57 -13.29
C ALA A 139 5.78 -3.97 -12.39
N THR A 140 5.52 -4.59 -11.23
CA THR A 140 4.53 -4.14 -10.24
C THR A 140 4.97 -2.82 -9.62
N VAL A 141 6.19 -2.77 -9.08
CA VAL A 141 6.71 -1.56 -8.41
C VAL A 141 6.96 -0.42 -9.40
N THR A 142 7.40 -0.70 -10.63
CA THR A 142 7.53 0.34 -11.66
C THR A 142 6.17 0.98 -11.99
N ALA A 143 5.12 0.15 -12.15
CA ALA A 143 3.77 0.66 -12.44
C ALA A 143 3.19 1.47 -11.28
N LEU A 144 3.49 1.08 -10.03
CA LEU A 144 3.07 1.82 -8.84
C LEU A 144 3.84 3.13 -8.67
N ALA A 145 5.16 3.13 -8.87
CA ALA A 145 5.97 4.33 -8.78
C ALA A 145 5.53 5.40 -9.79
N GLU A 146 5.24 5.01 -11.04
CA GLU A 146 4.69 5.90 -12.08
C GLU A 146 3.30 6.46 -11.75
N TYR A 147 2.49 5.67 -11.03
CA TYR A 147 1.18 6.11 -10.55
C TYR A 147 1.33 7.11 -9.39
N TYR A 148 2.06 6.75 -8.33
CA TYR A 148 2.16 7.54 -7.10
C TYR A 148 2.87 8.87 -7.30
N ARG A 149 3.89 8.94 -8.17
CA ARG A 149 4.58 10.21 -8.47
C ARG A 149 3.67 11.26 -9.12
N ARG A 150 2.47 10.89 -9.57
CA ARG A 150 1.45 11.82 -10.10
C ARG A 150 0.15 11.86 -9.28
N SER A 151 -0.09 10.87 -8.43
CA SER A 151 -1.38 10.67 -7.77
C SER A 151 -1.45 11.39 -6.42
N ASN A 152 -2.57 12.04 -6.17
CA ASN A 152 -2.93 12.57 -4.85
C ASN A 152 -4.30 12.04 -4.38
N PHE A 153 -4.73 10.88 -4.89
CA PHE A 153 -6.09 10.38 -4.74
C PHE A 153 -6.34 9.72 -3.38
N VAL A 154 -5.59 8.67 -3.02
CA VAL A 154 -5.67 8.02 -1.69
C VAL A 154 -4.68 8.64 -0.69
N VAL A 155 -3.54 9.13 -1.20
CA VAL A 155 -2.47 9.76 -0.43
C VAL A 155 -1.82 10.83 -1.29
N VAL A 156 -1.28 11.89 -0.68
CA VAL A 156 -0.68 13.07 -1.35
C VAL A 156 0.71 12.80 -1.98
N ALA A 157 0.92 11.60 -2.53
CA ALA A 157 2.22 11.15 -3.05
C ALA A 157 2.78 12.04 -4.16
N GLY A 158 1.95 12.49 -5.10
CA GLY A 158 2.37 13.37 -6.18
C GLY A 158 2.81 14.75 -5.68
N LYS A 159 2.22 15.25 -4.59
CA LYS A 159 2.69 16.48 -3.93
C LYS A 159 4.04 16.24 -3.26
N ARG A 160 4.22 15.11 -2.56
CA ARG A 160 5.52 14.76 -1.93
C ARG A 160 6.63 14.60 -2.95
N ALA A 161 6.35 14.01 -4.11
CA ALA A 161 7.30 13.80 -5.20
C ALA A 161 7.64 15.07 -6.03
N LYS A 162 6.86 16.15 -5.90
CA LYS A 162 6.96 17.31 -6.79
C LYS A 162 8.33 17.99 -6.70
N GLY A 163 8.97 18.20 -7.85
CA GLY A 163 10.27 18.89 -7.93
C GLY A 163 11.47 18.05 -7.48
N LEU A 164 11.29 16.74 -7.31
CA LEU A 164 12.37 15.78 -7.07
C LEU A 164 12.64 14.97 -8.34
N ARG A 165 13.88 14.48 -8.48
CA ARG A 165 14.25 13.47 -9.47
C ARG A 165 14.29 12.12 -8.76
N LEU A 166 13.33 11.25 -9.05
CA LEU A 166 13.20 9.92 -8.44
C LEU A 166 13.81 8.87 -9.38
N GLU A 167 14.73 8.04 -8.87
CA GLU A 167 15.38 6.99 -9.67
C GLU A 167 15.45 5.66 -8.92
N ALA A 168 14.90 4.62 -9.53
CA ALA A 168 15.03 3.26 -9.01
C ALA A 168 16.44 2.72 -9.24
N ALA A 169 17.01 2.10 -8.21
CA ALA A 169 18.27 1.37 -8.28
C ALA A 169 18.07 -0.10 -8.74
N ASP A 170 16.85 -0.62 -8.64
CA ASP A 170 16.49 -2.02 -8.91
C ASP A 170 15.54 -2.19 -10.11
N GLY A 171 15.37 -1.15 -10.92
CA GLY A 171 14.42 -1.18 -12.03
C GLY A 171 14.50 0.05 -12.94
N PRO A 172 13.65 0.10 -13.97
CA PRO A 172 13.69 1.14 -15.00
C PRO A 172 12.99 2.45 -14.60
N PHE A 173 12.42 2.55 -13.40
CA PHE A 173 11.68 3.73 -12.98
C PHE A 173 12.61 4.92 -12.80
N ALA A 174 12.40 5.97 -13.59
CA ALA A 174 13.04 7.26 -13.41
C ALA A 174 12.06 8.37 -13.81
N ALA A 175 11.85 9.36 -12.95
CA ALA A 175 10.87 10.41 -13.19
C ALA A 175 11.22 11.72 -12.48
N GLY A 176 10.71 12.82 -13.04
CA GLY A 176 10.85 14.14 -12.45
C GLY A 176 12.18 14.81 -12.78
N ALA A 177 12.41 15.95 -12.13
CA ALA A 177 13.60 16.77 -12.28
C ALA A 177 13.80 17.55 -10.97
N GLY A 178 15.07 17.77 -10.59
CA GLY A 178 15.45 18.39 -9.33
C GLY A 178 16.47 17.56 -8.55
N PRO A 179 16.59 17.79 -7.23
CA PRO A 179 17.45 16.99 -6.35
C PRO A 179 17.13 15.49 -6.43
N LEU A 180 18.17 14.67 -6.48
CA LEU A 180 18.07 13.22 -6.65
C LEU A 180 17.54 12.54 -5.39
N VAL A 181 16.63 11.59 -5.56
CA VAL A 181 16.25 10.59 -4.57
C VAL A 181 16.32 9.23 -5.25
N GLN A 182 17.27 8.41 -4.83
CA GLN A 182 17.56 7.12 -5.43
C GLN A 182 17.52 6.00 -4.39
N GLY A 183 17.05 4.82 -4.79
CA GLY A 183 17.02 3.63 -3.95
C GLY A 183 16.18 2.52 -4.56
N ARG A 184 15.87 1.46 -3.80
CA ARG A 184 14.94 0.43 -4.27
C ARG A 184 13.58 1.04 -4.58
N THR A 185 12.92 0.56 -5.63
CA THR A 185 11.65 1.14 -6.11
C THR A 185 10.58 1.11 -5.00
N ILE A 186 10.56 0.06 -4.17
CA ILE A 186 9.64 -0.03 -3.03
C ILE A 186 9.89 1.06 -1.98
N ALA A 187 11.16 1.39 -1.68
CA ALA A 187 11.49 2.45 -0.74
C ALA A 187 11.05 3.83 -1.25
N LEU A 188 11.21 4.09 -2.56
CA LEU A 188 10.69 5.30 -3.19
C LEU A 188 9.16 5.39 -3.07
N ILE A 189 8.45 4.28 -3.32
CA ILE A 189 6.98 4.22 -3.18
C ILE A 189 6.58 4.53 -1.75
N MET A 190 7.15 3.84 -0.76
CA MET A 190 6.79 3.98 0.65
C MET A 190 7.09 5.37 1.20
N ALA A 191 8.23 5.97 0.81
CA ALA A 191 8.54 7.35 1.15
C ALA A 191 7.55 8.34 0.50
N MET A 192 7.22 8.17 -0.80
CA MET A 192 6.19 9.01 -1.45
C MET A 192 4.82 8.88 -0.77
N THR A 193 4.46 7.70 -0.26
CA THR A 193 3.20 7.48 0.47
C THR A 193 3.28 7.88 1.95
N GLY A 194 4.38 8.49 2.39
CA GLY A 194 4.51 9.14 3.70
C GLY A 194 5.15 8.29 4.80
N ARG A 195 5.66 7.10 4.49
CA ARG A 195 6.34 6.24 5.48
C ARG A 195 7.80 6.68 5.58
N ASN A 196 8.05 7.65 6.47
CA ASN A 196 9.35 8.27 6.71
C ASN A 196 10.49 7.25 6.93
N ALA A 197 10.21 6.12 7.59
CA ALA A 197 11.19 5.06 7.85
C ALA A 197 11.88 4.51 6.59
N TYR A 198 11.27 4.65 5.40
CA TYR A 198 11.90 4.23 4.15
C TYR A 198 12.88 5.27 3.58
N CYS A 199 12.86 6.51 4.06
CA CYS A 199 13.84 7.52 3.67
C CYS A 199 15.27 7.15 4.12
N ASP A 200 15.43 6.27 5.11
CA ASP A 200 16.73 5.75 5.56
C ASP A 200 17.39 4.83 4.52
N GLU A 201 16.62 4.33 3.55
CA GLU A 201 17.10 3.47 2.46
C GLU A 201 17.33 4.22 1.15
N LEU A 202 17.18 5.54 1.19
CA LEU A 202 17.28 6.41 0.02
C LEU A 202 18.54 7.26 0.09
N GLU A 203 19.10 7.54 -1.07
CA GLU A 203 20.30 8.33 -1.27
C GLU A 203 20.03 9.54 -2.18
N GLY A 204 20.84 10.58 -2.03
CA GLY A 204 20.81 11.79 -2.86
C GLY A 204 20.26 13.03 -2.16
N ASP A 205 20.54 14.20 -2.76
CA ASP A 205 20.28 15.52 -2.17
C ASP A 205 18.79 15.83 -1.95
N GLY A 206 17.89 15.06 -2.57
CA GLY A 206 16.44 15.19 -2.39
C GLY A 206 15.87 14.45 -1.19
N VAL A 207 16.63 13.55 -0.55
CA VAL A 207 16.14 12.71 0.56
C VAL A 207 15.68 13.56 1.76
N PRO A 208 16.42 14.58 2.23
CA PRO A 208 15.95 15.42 3.32
C PRO A 208 14.63 16.12 3.02
N ILE A 209 14.45 16.58 1.76
CA ILE A 209 13.22 17.25 1.30
C ILE A 209 12.04 16.27 1.32
N LEU A 210 12.23 15.04 0.84
CA LEU A 210 11.18 14.03 0.85
C LEU A 210 10.80 13.63 2.28
N ARG A 211 11.79 13.51 3.17
CA ARG A 211 11.58 13.19 4.59
C ARG A 211 10.75 14.24 5.30
N GLU A 212 11.10 15.51 5.16
CA GLU A 212 10.33 16.64 5.71
C GLU A 212 8.86 16.61 5.26
N ARG A 213 8.61 16.28 3.99
CA ARG A 213 7.26 16.16 3.42
C ARG A 213 6.47 14.94 3.91
N CYS A 214 7.13 13.93 4.46
CA CYS A 214 6.46 12.80 5.11
C CYS A 214 5.86 13.21 6.46
N GLU A 215 6.50 14.14 7.16
CA GLU A 215 6.12 14.57 8.52
C GLU A 215 5.14 15.75 8.51
N SER A 216 5.16 16.57 7.46
CA SER A 216 4.46 17.87 7.42
C SER A 216 3.22 17.92 6.53
N MET A 217 2.92 16.88 5.74
CA MET A 217 1.82 16.84 4.76
C MET A 217 0.95 15.61 4.94
#